data_AF-A0A6P0SRE9-F1
#
_entry.id   AF-A0A6P0SRE9-F1
#
_cell.length_a   1.000
_cell.length_b   1.000
_cell.length_c   1.000
_cell.angle_alpha   90.00
_cell.angle_beta   90.00
_cell.angle_gamma   90.00
#
_symmetry.space_group_name_H-M   'P 1'
#
loop_
_entity.id
_entity.type
_entity.pdbx_description
1 polymer ?
#
loop_
_entity_poly.entity_id
_entity_poly.type
_entity_poly.pdbx_seq_one_letter_code
_entity_poly.pdbx_strand_id
1 'polypeptide(L)'
;MTLQFYCSDRDTQIFYIKKVLKEDGIILFKEKLLIPDQEQYQRNEDNKDKLFKSLYFSEEVIESKRLNALVKGKGLGVGQVDFETCVTAIKKHFKFVYLIWNCGNFYELAASDNELMISKFLEILPPPYMPDPFSTEKDLPRQL
;
A
#
# COMPACT_ATOMS: atom_id res chain seq x y z
N MET A 1 -6.02 -0.90 -3.22
CA MET A 1 -6.27 -1.13 -1.78
C MET A 1 -7.45 -2.05 -1.59
N THR A 2 -7.44 -3.19 -2.27
CA THR A 2 -8.63 -4.05 -2.35
C THR A 2 -8.73 -4.97 -1.12
N LEU A 3 -7.58 -5.44 -0.61
CA LEU A 3 -7.51 -6.41 0.49
C LEU A 3 -8.07 -5.88 1.81
N GLN A 4 -7.76 -4.63 2.14
CA GLN A 4 -8.25 -3.96 3.34
C GLN A 4 -9.78 -3.84 3.45
N PHE A 5 -10.54 -4.03 2.37
CA PHE A 5 -12.01 -3.99 2.41
C PHE A 5 -12.64 -5.33 2.76
N TYR A 6 -11.88 -6.43 2.75
CA TYR A 6 -12.38 -7.75 3.13
C TYR A 6 -12.15 -8.02 4.62
N CYS A 7 -10.88 -8.08 5.03
CA CYS A 7 -10.44 -8.29 6.41
C CYS A 7 -8.92 -8.07 6.53
N SER A 8 -8.36 -8.27 7.72
CA SER A 8 -6.92 -8.17 8.00
C SER A 8 -6.12 -9.45 7.69
N ASP A 9 -6.79 -10.56 7.30
CA ASP A 9 -6.12 -11.83 7.00
C ASP A 9 -5.45 -11.81 5.62
N ARG A 10 -4.27 -11.18 5.56
CA ARG A 10 -3.47 -11.08 4.34
C ARG A 10 -3.01 -12.45 3.82
N ASP A 11 -2.73 -13.38 4.72
CA ASP A 11 -2.19 -14.69 4.34
C ASP A 11 -3.21 -15.47 3.50
N THR A 12 -4.45 -15.59 4.01
CA THR A 12 -5.54 -16.26 3.28
C THR A 12 -5.90 -15.52 1.99
N GLN A 13 -5.96 -14.19 2.02
CA GLN A 13 -6.25 -13.39 0.83
C GLN A 13 -5.22 -13.62 -0.29
N ILE A 14 -3.93 -13.59 0.06
CA ILE A 14 -2.84 -13.78 -0.90
C ILE A 14 -2.82 -15.22 -1.42
N PHE A 15 -3.06 -16.21 -0.54
CA PHE A 15 -3.17 -17.61 -0.93
C PHE A 15 -4.22 -17.84 -2.04
N TYR A 16 -5.39 -17.20 -1.94
CA TYR A 16 -6.42 -17.32 -2.98
C TYR A 16 -6.01 -16.64 -4.29
N ILE A 17 -5.39 -15.46 -4.21
CA ILE A 17 -4.94 -14.75 -5.41
C ILE A 17 -3.84 -15.53 -6.13
N LYS A 18 -2.92 -16.16 -5.38
CA LYS A 18 -1.82 -16.94 -5.94
C LYS A 18 -2.31 -18.05 -6.87
N LYS A 19 -3.46 -18.67 -6.57
CA LYS A 19 -4.04 -19.77 -7.36
C LYS A 19 -4.47 -19.37 -8.77
N VAL A 20 -4.75 -18.08 -9.00
CA VAL A 20 -5.19 -17.56 -10.31
C VAL A 20 -4.07 -16.82 -11.04
N LEU A 21 -2.89 -16.70 -10.42
CA LEU A 21 -1.72 -16.10 -11.04
C LEU A 21 -0.99 -17.15 -11.87
N LYS A 22 -0.50 -16.75 -13.05
CA LYS A 22 0.40 -17.59 -13.86
C LYS A 22 1.72 -17.84 -13.12
N GLU A 23 2.43 -18.91 -13.48
CA GLU A 23 3.76 -19.23 -12.91
C GLU A 23 4.78 -18.11 -13.09
N ASP A 24 4.71 -17.40 -14.22
CA ASP A 24 5.55 -16.25 -14.56
C ASP A 24 4.90 -14.89 -14.23
N GLY A 25 3.76 -14.92 -13.54
CA GLY A 25 2.96 -13.75 -13.22
C GLY A 25 3.64 -12.83 -12.20
N ILE A 26 3.34 -11.54 -12.33
CA ILE A 26 3.69 -10.50 -11.37
C ILE A 26 2.39 -9.97 -10.78
N ILE A 27 2.35 -9.84 -9.46
CA ILE A 27 1.25 -9.20 -8.75
C ILE A 27 1.70 -7.85 -8.18
N LEU A 28 0.83 -6.86 -8.28
CA LEU A 28 1.00 -5.54 -7.68
C LEU A 28 0.02 -5.39 -6.51
N PHE A 29 0.57 -5.21 -5.32
CA PHE A 29 -0.19 -4.90 -4.11
C PHE A 29 -0.18 -3.38 -3.91
N LYS A 30 -1.36 -2.77 -3.96
CA LYS A 30 -1.56 -1.34 -3.64
C LYS A 30 -2.28 -1.24 -2.32
N GLU A 31 -1.57 -1.03 -1.22
CA GLU A 31 -2.11 -1.11 0.14
C GLU A 31 -2.02 0.23 0.87
N LYS A 32 -3.00 0.50 1.75
CA LYS A 32 -2.88 1.55 2.75
C LYS A 32 -2.60 0.87 4.08
N LEU A 33 -1.39 1.03 4.59
CA LEU A 33 -0.91 0.29 5.74
C LEU A 33 -1.09 1.10 7.03
N LEU A 34 -1.16 0.39 8.15
CA LEU A 34 -1.09 1.00 9.47
C LEU A 34 0.35 1.41 9.74
N ILE A 35 0.51 2.62 10.28
CA ILE A 35 1.77 3.07 10.86
C ILE A 35 1.63 2.88 12.38
N PRO A 36 2.48 2.08 13.03
CA PRO A 36 2.36 1.82 14.47
C PRO A 36 2.43 3.09 15.33
N ASP A 37 3.22 4.07 14.90
CA ASP A 37 3.23 5.41 15.48
C ASP A 37 1.96 6.18 15.06
N GLN A 38 1.04 6.36 16.00
CA GLN A 38 -0.23 7.06 15.78
C GLN A 38 -0.03 8.54 15.43
N GLU A 39 0.99 9.21 15.97
CA GLU A 39 1.27 10.61 15.66
C GLU A 39 1.79 10.72 14.22
N GLN A 40 2.67 9.81 13.80
CA GLN A 40 3.09 9.75 12.40
C GLN A 40 1.92 9.42 11.46
N TYR A 41 1.06 8.46 11.84
CA TYR A 41 -0.13 8.13 11.06
C TYR A 41 -1.04 9.35 10.85
N GLN A 42 -1.31 10.09 11.94
CA GLN A 42 -2.16 11.27 11.88
C GLN A 42 -1.50 12.41 11.09
N ARG A 43 -0.18 12.62 11.24
CA ARG A 43 0.58 13.59 10.42
C ARG A 43 0.46 13.28 8.93
N ASN A 44 0.56 12.00 8.55
CA ASN A 44 0.40 11.58 7.16
C ASN A 44 -1.03 11.83 6.64
N GLU A 45 -2.05 11.56 7.45
CA GLU A 45 -3.45 11.84 7.09
C GLU A 45 -3.71 13.35 6.95
N ASP A 46 -3.16 14.17 7.85
CA ASP A 46 -3.29 15.63 7.82
C ASP A 46 -2.56 16.24 6.61
N ASN A 47 -1.34 15.78 6.31
CA ASN A 47 -0.59 16.23 5.12
C ASN A 47 -1.38 15.92 3.83
N LYS A 48 -1.94 14.72 3.73
CA LYS A 48 -2.78 14.33 2.59
C LYS A 48 -4.00 15.24 2.44
N ASP A 49 -4.66 15.58 3.54
CA ASP A 49 -5.86 16.42 3.50
C ASP A 49 -5.51 17.87 3.15
N LYS A 50 -4.46 18.44 3.78
CA LYS A 50 -4.06 19.85 3.63
C LYS A 50 -3.29 20.15 2.35
N LEU A 51 -2.44 19.23 1.88
CA LEU A 51 -1.51 19.48 0.77
C LEU A 51 -1.95 18.85 -0.55
N PHE A 52 -2.77 17.79 -0.51
CA PHE A 52 -3.24 17.12 -1.72
C PHE A 52 -4.75 17.31 -1.95
N LYS A 53 -5.60 16.94 -0.99
CA LYS A 53 -7.06 17.00 -1.20
C LYS A 53 -7.59 18.42 -1.37
N SER A 54 -7.01 19.38 -0.66
CA SER A 54 -7.37 20.81 -0.76
C SER A 54 -7.25 21.38 -2.18
N LEU A 55 -6.43 20.76 -3.04
CA LEU A 55 -6.31 21.15 -4.45
C LEU A 55 -7.56 20.78 -5.28
N TYR A 56 -8.38 19.85 -4.79
CA TYR A 56 -9.48 19.25 -5.55
C TYR A 56 -10.84 19.31 -4.83
N PHE A 57 -10.84 19.52 -3.51
CA PHE A 57 -12.03 19.45 -2.68
C PHE A 57 -12.10 20.65 -1.73
N SER A 58 -13.32 21.16 -1.49
CA SER A 58 -13.55 22.13 -0.42
C SER A 58 -13.34 21.49 0.95
N GLU A 59 -13.09 22.32 1.96
CA GLU A 59 -12.94 21.87 3.35
C GLU A 59 -14.15 21.08 3.85
N GLU A 60 -15.36 21.51 3.50
CA GLU A 60 -16.61 20.80 3.84
C GLU A 60 -16.64 19.38 3.27
N VAL A 61 -16.19 19.21 2.03
CA VAL A 61 -16.13 17.88 1.37
C VAL A 61 -15.03 17.02 2.01
N ILE A 62 -13.91 17.62 2.37
CA ILE A 62 -12.81 16.91 3.06
C ILE A 62 -13.29 16.42 4.42
N GLU A 63 -13.93 17.28 5.21
CA GLU A 63 -14.44 16.94 6.54
C GLU A 63 -15.56 15.89 6.46
N SER A 64 -16.49 16.03 5.50
CA SER A 64 -17.50 15.01 5.24
C SER A 64 -16.88 13.65 4.89
N LYS A 65 -15.82 13.62 4.08
CA LYS A 65 -15.08 12.39 3.76
C LYS A 65 -14.36 11.81 4.98
N ARG A 66 -13.78 12.66 5.84
CA ARG A 66 -13.13 12.25 7.09
C ARG A 66 -14.15 11.61 8.03
N LEU A 67 -15.27 12.28 8.29
CA LEU A 67 -16.37 11.76 9.09
C LEU A 67 -16.96 10.47 8.51
N ASN A 68 -17.13 10.37 7.20
CA ASN A 68 -17.59 9.12 6.59
C ASN A 68 -16.62 7.96 6.80
N ALA A 69 -15.31 8.20 6.75
CA ALA A 69 -14.30 7.18 7.04
C ALA A 69 -14.30 6.76 8.53
N LEU A 70 -14.61 7.68 9.45
CA LEU A 70 -14.68 7.44 10.90
C LEU A 70 -16.01 6.81 11.35
N VAL A 71 -17.14 7.38 10.92
CA VAL A 71 -18.51 7.05 11.36
C VAL A 71 -19.05 5.80 10.69
N LYS A 72 -18.73 5.55 9.41
CA LYS A 72 -19.03 4.25 8.77
C LYS A 72 -17.96 3.20 9.10
N GLY A 73 -17.17 3.45 10.16
CA GLY A 73 -16.01 2.72 10.65
C GLY A 73 -16.29 1.30 11.17
N LYS A 74 -16.92 0.47 10.35
CA LYS A 74 -16.60 -0.97 10.29
C LYS A 74 -15.55 -1.30 9.21
N GLY A 75 -15.03 -0.33 8.44
CA GLY A 75 -14.57 -0.64 7.07
C GLY A 75 -13.18 -0.22 6.58
N LEU A 76 -12.35 0.52 7.34
CA LEU A 76 -10.96 0.81 6.90
C LEU A 76 -9.93 0.26 7.90
N GLY A 77 -9.95 0.68 9.16
CA GLY A 77 -9.00 0.16 10.16
C GLY A 77 -9.08 -1.35 10.42
N VAL A 78 -10.27 -1.97 10.30
CA VAL A 78 -10.49 -3.40 10.61
C VAL A 78 -9.72 -4.32 9.67
N GLY A 79 -9.56 -3.92 8.41
CA GLY A 79 -8.86 -4.72 7.41
C GLY A 79 -7.45 -4.22 7.08
N GLN A 80 -7.03 -3.07 7.61
CA GLN A 80 -5.65 -2.63 7.47
C GLN A 80 -4.72 -3.47 8.35
N VAL A 81 -3.48 -3.62 7.89
CA VAL A 81 -2.40 -4.26 8.63
C VAL A 81 -1.18 -3.34 8.58
N ASP A 82 -0.22 -3.56 9.48
CA ASP A 82 1.08 -2.90 9.40
C ASP A 82 1.94 -3.47 8.25
N PHE A 83 3.06 -2.78 8.00
CA PHE A 83 4.01 -3.13 6.94
C PHE A 83 4.59 -4.54 7.10
N GLU A 84 5.04 -4.89 8.31
CA GLU A 84 5.66 -6.19 8.58
C GLU A 84 4.69 -7.35 8.37
N THR A 85 3.45 -7.21 8.84
CA THR A 85 2.37 -8.18 8.64
C THR A 85 2.08 -8.38 7.15
N CYS A 86 2.00 -7.28 6.39
CA CYS A 86 1.76 -7.34 4.95
C CYS A 86 2.92 -8.04 4.21
N VAL A 87 4.17 -7.62 4.45
CA VAL A 87 5.35 -8.17 3.79
C VAL A 87 5.57 -9.63 4.15
N THR A 88 5.41 -9.99 5.43
CA THR A 88 5.50 -11.37 5.89
C THR A 88 4.48 -12.26 5.18
N ALA A 89 3.24 -11.81 5.04
CA ALA A 89 2.22 -12.54 4.31
C ALA A 89 2.58 -12.70 2.83
N ILE A 90 3.08 -11.65 2.16
CA ILE A 90 3.49 -11.74 0.75
C ILE A 90 4.64 -12.74 0.57
N LYS A 91 5.68 -12.66 1.43
CA LYS A 91 6.86 -13.54 1.37
C LYS A 91 6.56 -15.03 1.59
N LYS A 92 5.46 -15.36 2.27
CA LYS A 92 5.00 -16.75 2.38
C LYS A 92 4.58 -17.36 1.04
N HIS A 93 4.12 -16.54 0.09
CA HIS A 93 3.56 -16.99 -1.19
C HIS A 93 4.39 -16.61 -2.42
N PHE A 94 5.42 -15.77 -2.24
CA PHE A 94 6.26 -15.25 -3.33
C PHE A 94 7.73 -15.20 -2.93
N LYS A 95 8.61 -15.66 -3.82
CA LYS A 95 10.07 -15.64 -3.62
C LYS A 95 10.68 -14.24 -3.74
N PHE A 96 10.20 -13.44 -4.68
CA PHE A 96 10.73 -12.13 -4.98
C PHE A 96 9.70 -11.08 -4.64
N VAL A 97 10.04 -10.16 -3.74
CA VAL A 97 9.16 -9.09 -3.26
C VAL A 97 9.92 -7.78 -3.24
N TYR A 98 9.34 -6.75 -3.82
CA TYR A 98 9.94 -5.42 -3.92
C TYR A 98 8.95 -4.35 -3.47
N LEU A 99 9.43 -3.38 -2.70
CA LEU A 99 8.75 -2.11 -2.52
C LEU A 99 9.10 -1.22 -3.71
N ILE A 100 8.11 -0.83 -4.50
CA ILE A 100 8.34 -0.07 -5.73
C ILE A 100 7.86 1.39 -5.65
N TRP A 101 6.96 1.70 -4.71
CA TRP A 101 6.49 3.07 -4.47
C TRP A 101 5.90 3.23 -3.07
N ASN A 102 6.00 4.44 -2.52
CA ASN A 102 5.41 4.81 -1.23
C ASN A 102 4.94 6.27 -1.24
N CYS A 103 3.87 6.60 -0.51
CA CYS A 103 3.45 7.98 -0.28
C CYS A 103 2.64 8.05 1.00
N GLY A 104 3.26 8.52 2.09
CA GLY A 104 2.70 8.48 3.43
C GLY A 104 2.28 7.06 3.82
N ASN A 105 0.99 6.85 4.07
CA ASN A 105 0.43 5.56 4.49
C ASN A 105 0.18 4.58 3.33
N PHE A 106 0.49 4.96 2.08
CA PHE A 106 0.20 4.17 0.89
C PHE A 106 1.47 3.52 0.34
N TYR A 107 1.38 2.23 0.01
CA TYR A 107 2.50 1.41 -0.43
C TYR A 107 2.12 0.65 -1.69
N GLU A 108 3.06 0.55 -2.63
CA GLU A 108 2.97 -0.33 -3.78
C GLU A 108 4.11 -1.34 -3.75
N LEU A 109 3.74 -2.62 -3.71
CA LEU A 109 4.68 -3.74 -3.71
C LEU A 109 4.48 -4.59 -4.96
N ALA A 110 5.58 -5.04 -5.55
CA ALA A 110 5.57 -6.03 -6.63
C ALA A 110 6.06 -7.38 -6.09
N ALA A 111 5.39 -8.47 -6.46
CA ALA A 111 5.83 -9.81 -6.09
C ALA A 111 5.71 -10.82 -7.24
N SER A 112 6.62 -11.79 -7.28
CA SER A 112 6.64 -12.89 -8.25
C SER A 112 7.46 -14.08 -7.73
N ASP A 113 7.28 -15.25 -8.34
CA ASP A 113 8.20 -16.39 -8.18
C ASP A 113 9.23 -16.49 -9.30
N ASN A 114 9.12 -15.63 -10.32
CA ASN A 114 9.99 -15.63 -11.48
C ASN A 114 10.92 -14.40 -11.45
N GLU A 115 12.20 -14.65 -11.14
CA GLU A 115 13.24 -13.63 -11.01
C GLU A 115 13.43 -12.82 -12.30
N LEU A 116 13.45 -13.50 -13.44
CA LEU A 116 13.67 -12.87 -14.74
C LEU A 116 12.52 -11.91 -15.07
N MET A 117 11.27 -12.31 -14.79
CA MET A 117 10.12 -11.48 -15.09
C MET A 117 10.02 -10.27 -14.16
N ILE A 118 10.23 -10.44 -12.86
CA ILE A 118 10.20 -9.31 -11.94
C ILE A 118 11.35 -8.33 -12.20
N SER A 119 12.54 -8.82 -12.56
CA SER A 119 13.68 -7.96 -12.92
C SER A 119 13.37 -7.12 -14.15
N LYS A 120 12.87 -7.74 -15.23
CA LYS A 120 12.42 -7.02 -16.44
C LYS A 120 11.34 -5.98 -16.15
N PHE A 121 10.42 -6.30 -15.25
CA PHE A 121 9.39 -5.34 -14.82
C PHE A 121 10.01 -4.15 -14.06
N LEU A 122 10.95 -4.39 -13.16
CA LEU A 122 11.62 -3.31 -12.41
C LEU A 122 12.46 -2.41 -13.33
N GLU A 123 13.13 -2.98 -14.34
CA GLU A 123 13.94 -2.24 -15.32
C GLU A 123 13.13 -1.23 -16.15
N ILE A 124 11.85 -1.49 -16.38
CA ILE A 124 10.96 -0.60 -17.14
C ILE A 124 10.24 0.43 -16.27
N LEU A 125 10.36 0.35 -14.94
CA LEU A 125 9.74 1.33 -14.05
C LEU A 125 10.49 2.66 -14.15
N PRO A 126 9.79 3.78 -14.34
CA PRO A 126 10.41 5.08 -14.16
C PRO A 126 10.81 5.28 -12.69
N PRO A 127 11.74 6.20 -12.40
CA PRO A 127 11.98 6.63 -11.04
C PRO A 127 10.67 7.04 -10.35
N PRO A 128 10.39 6.54 -9.13
CA PRO A 128 9.14 6.86 -8.46
C PRO A 128 9.07 8.34 -8.12
N TYR A 129 7.99 9.00 -8.54
CA TYR A 129 7.72 10.38 -8.14
C TYR A 129 6.95 10.41 -6.83
N MET A 130 7.52 11.06 -5.83
CA MET A 130 6.95 11.23 -4.49
C MET A 130 7.32 12.65 -4.02
N PRO A 131 6.35 13.56 -3.81
CA PRO A 131 6.68 14.86 -3.25
C PRO A 131 7.22 14.71 -1.82
N ASP A 132 8.24 15.48 -1.47
CA ASP A 132 8.93 15.47 -0.16
C ASP A 132 8.02 15.31 1.07
N PRO A 133 6.88 16.04 1.22
CA PRO A 133 6.04 15.91 2.42
C PRO A 133 5.36 14.54 2.56
N PHE A 134 5.45 13.67 1.56
CA PHE A 134 4.89 12.33 1.55
C PHE A 134 5.93 11.21 1.38
N SER A 135 7.20 11.55 1.14
CA SER A 135 8.26 10.55 0.92
C SER A 135 8.72 9.95 2.25
N THR A 136 8.12 8.83 2.66
CA THR A 136 8.49 8.16 3.93
C THR A 136 9.49 7.02 3.76
N GLU A 137 9.61 6.47 2.54
CA GLU A 137 10.59 5.43 2.19
C GLU A 137 11.67 6.00 1.26
N LYS A 138 12.84 5.36 1.24
CA LYS A 138 13.99 5.75 0.42
C LYS A 138 14.48 4.56 -0.41
N ASP A 139 15.30 4.87 -1.41
CA ASP A 139 16.01 3.89 -2.24
C ASP A 139 15.07 2.91 -2.97
N LEU A 140 14.05 3.45 -3.64
CA LEU A 140 13.04 2.67 -4.36
C LEU A 140 13.38 2.54 -5.87
N PRO A 141 13.16 1.36 -6.50
CA PRO A 141 12.63 0.14 -5.90
C PRO A 141 13.66 -0.62 -5.03
N ARG A 142 13.25 -1.17 -3.89
CA ARG A 142 14.10 -2.03 -3.02
C ARG A 142 13.53 -3.42 -2.86
N GLN A 143 14.42 -4.42 -2.86
CA GLN A 143 14.05 -5.77 -2.48
C GLN A 143 13.76 -5.84 -0.98
N LEU A 144 12.73 -6.59 -0.59
CA LEU A 144 12.29 -6.74 0.79
C LEU A 144 12.72 -8.06 1.37
#